data_AF-A0ABD1W5M9-F1
#
_entry.id   AF-A0ABD1W5M9-F1
#
_cell.length_a   1.000
_cell.length_b   1.000
_cell.length_c   1.000
_cell.angle_alpha   90.00
_cell.angle_beta   90.00
_cell.angle_gamma   90.00
#
_symmetry.space_group_name_H-M   'P 1'
#
loop_
_entity.id
_entity.type
_entity.pdbx_description
1 polymer ?
#
loop_
_entity_poly.entity_id
_entity_poly.type
_entity_poly.pdbx_seq_one_letter_code
_entity_poly.pdbx_strand_id
1 'polypeptide(L)'
;MESMCTIPKNPYFCTPFPVGTGTRLQVSVPELRPCRFRHAFVVKCVSKADSVNSSPVEKPFTDDVKEAASITPIYASTPSNRPTRTPHSGYHFDGTSRKFFEGWYFKVSIPECRQSFCFMYSVENPAFPKRLNRLEEAQYGPRFTGVGAQILGADDKYICQYTKESQNFWGSRNELMLGNTFVAQNHMQAPITEVPPQEFNKRVLEGFQVTPLWHQGFIRDDGRTTYAETVKTARWEYSTRPIYGWGNVGSKQKSTAGWLAAFPVFEPHWQICMAGGLSTGWIEWDGERFEFQNAPSYSEKNWGGAFPRKWFWVQCNVFEGASGEVALTAGGGLRQLPGLSENFENAALIGIHYGGMFYEFVPWNGVVNWEIAPWGQWCISAENEKHEVELVATTKDAGTTLRAPTSEAGLAPACKDTCFGDLRLRLWEKRYDGNEGKVILDVTSNMAALEVGGGPWFNTWKGKTYTPDTIKQALTLPVDVEGIFGLVPFLKPPGL
;
A
#
# COMPACT_ATOMS: atom_id res chain seq x y z
N MET A 1 -70.60 22.49 -5.58
CA MET A 1 -70.59 23.46 -4.48
C MET A 1 -69.15 23.61 -4.02
N GLU A 2 -68.27 24.37 -4.67
CA GLU A 2 -68.38 25.67 -5.40
C GLU A 2 -68.57 26.90 -4.51
N SER A 3 -67.53 27.73 -4.45
CA SER A 3 -67.52 29.18 -4.73
C SER A 3 -66.03 29.57 -4.99
N MET A 4 -65.57 30.53 -5.83
CA MET A 4 -66.08 31.75 -6.51
C MET A 4 -66.45 32.92 -5.57
N CYS A 5 -66.13 34.22 -5.78
CA CYS A 5 -65.34 35.00 -6.77
C CYS A 5 -65.16 36.47 -6.21
N THR A 6 -64.48 37.51 -6.76
CA THR A 6 -63.81 37.81 -8.06
C THR A 6 -62.81 38.99 -7.94
N ILE A 7 -61.75 39.02 -8.78
CA ILE A 7 -61.28 40.14 -9.68
C ILE A 7 -61.71 41.60 -9.35
N PRO A 8 -60.80 42.63 -9.28
CA PRO A 8 -60.50 43.46 -10.49
C PRO A 8 -59.15 44.25 -10.64
N LYS A 9 -58.62 44.20 -11.89
CA LYS A 9 -58.06 45.28 -12.78
C LYS A 9 -56.87 46.22 -12.40
N ASN A 10 -55.73 46.02 -13.10
CA ASN A 10 -55.01 46.89 -14.12
C ASN A 10 -55.15 48.45 -14.08
N PRO A 11 -54.19 49.29 -14.59
CA PRO A 11 -53.65 49.22 -16.00
C PRO A 11 -52.21 49.76 -16.32
N TYR A 12 -51.85 49.72 -17.63
CA TYR A 12 -50.74 50.39 -18.37
C TYR A 12 -49.29 49.82 -18.27
N PHE A 13 -48.36 50.02 -19.24
CA PHE A 13 -48.37 49.92 -20.74
C PHE A 13 -46.91 50.15 -21.26
N CYS A 14 -46.42 49.39 -22.27
CA CYS A 14 -45.45 49.79 -23.35
C CYS A 14 -44.63 48.63 -23.99
N THR A 15 -43.96 48.92 -25.11
CA THR A 15 -43.47 48.02 -26.18
C THR A 15 -41.92 47.80 -26.22
N PRO A 16 -41.37 46.90 -27.09
CA PRO A 16 -40.10 46.16 -26.80
C PRO A 16 -38.88 46.49 -27.71
N PHE A 17 -37.88 45.56 -27.69
CA PHE A 17 -36.61 45.44 -28.47
C PHE A 17 -35.33 45.99 -27.79
N PRO A 18 -34.11 45.50 -28.13
CA PRO A 18 -33.74 44.41 -29.08
C PRO A 18 -32.92 43.25 -28.46
N VAL A 19 -32.49 42.30 -29.30
CA VAL A 19 -31.62 41.15 -28.97
C VAL A 19 -30.17 41.58 -28.74
N GLY A 20 -29.51 41.03 -27.71
CA GLY A 20 -28.05 41.08 -27.53
C GLY A 20 -27.38 39.74 -27.86
N THR A 21 -26.30 39.76 -28.66
CA THR A 21 -25.60 38.55 -29.12
C THR A 21 -24.63 38.00 -28.07
N GLY A 22 -25.02 36.93 -27.38
CA GLY A 22 -24.14 36.16 -26.49
C GLY A 22 -23.47 34.98 -27.22
N THR A 23 -22.15 35.04 -27.41
CA THR A 23 -21.38 34.02 -28.14
C THR A 23 -21.36 32.68 -27.40
N ARG A 24 -22.15 31.71 -27.87
CA ARG A 24 -22.24 30.38 -27.26
C ARG A 24 -21.04 29.51 -27.66
N LEU A 25 -19.97 29.57 -26.88
CA LEU A 25 -18.81 28.68 -27.00
C LEU A 25 -19.24 27.21 -26.82
N GLN A 26 -19.43 26.49 -27.93
CA GLN A 26 -19.52 25.03 -27.92
C GLN A 26 -18.13 24.46 -27.69
N VAL A 27 -17.80 24.17 -26.43
CA VAL A 27 -16.65 23.31 -26.10
C VAL A 27 -17.04 21.88 -26.49
N SER A 28 -16.58 21.42 -27.66
CA SER A 28 -16.71 20.03 -28.08
C SER A 28 -15.85 19.14 -27.19
N VAL A 29 -16.49 18.32 -26.34
CA VAL A 29 -15.82 17.24 -25.63
C VAL A 29 -15.26 16.26 -26.67
N PRO A 30 -13.95 15.98 -26.70
CA PRO A 30 -13.39 15.01 -27.64
C PRO A 30 -13.87 13.60 -27.28
N GLU A 31 -14.35 12.85 -28.27
CA GLU A 31 -14.59 11.41 -28.09
C GLU A 31 -13.24 10.70 -27.88
N LEU A 32 -13.01 10.23 -26.64
CA LEU A 32 -11.86 9.40 -26.31
C LEU A 32 -12.00 8.03 -26.97
N ARG A 33 -11.42 7.90 -28.18
CA ARG A 33 -11.24 6.61 -28.85
C ARG A 33 -10.44 5.68 -27.92
N PRO A 34 -10.81 4.39 -27.81
CA PRO A 34 -10.14 3.45 -26.90
C PRO A 34 -8.76 3.05 -27.43
N CYS A 35 -7.74 3.84 -27.10
CA CYS A 35 -6.34 3.48 -27.29
C CYS A 35 -5.99 2.31 -26.37
N ARG A 36 -5.67 1.14 -26.94
CA ARG A 36 -5.13 -0.02 -26.21
C ARG A 36 -3.72 0.29 -25.71
N PHE A 37 -3.61 0.87 -24.51
CA PHE A 37 -2.33 1.04 -23.80
C PHE A 37 -1.83 -0.30 -23.25
N ARG A 38 -1.35 -1.18 -24.13
CA ARG A 38 -0.39 -2.21 -23.73
C ARG A 38 0.97 -1.53 -23.56
N HIS A 39 1.28 -1.12 -22.34
CA HIS A 39 2.67 -0.86 -21.97
C HIS A 39 3.45 -2.17 -22.14
N ALA A 40 4.55 -2.13 -22.89
CA ALA A 40 5.45 -3.26 -23.00
C ALA A 40 6.30 -3.30 -21.74
N PHE A 41 5.98 -4.21 -20.82
CA PHE A 41 6.89 -4.64 -19.78
C PHE A 41 8.04 -5.40 -20.43
N VAL A 42 9.27 -5.10 -20.04
CA VAL A 42 10.47 -5.76 -20.55
C VAL A 42 11.18 -6.39 -19.36
N VAL A 43 11.42 -7.70 -19.47
CA VAL A 43 12.11 -8.49 -18.44
C VAL A 43 13.30 -9.21 -19.06
N LYS A 44 14.40 -9.23 -18.29
CA LYS A 44 15.56 -10.08 -18.55
C LYS A 44 15.87 -10.84 -17.25
N CYS A 45 15.54 -12.13 -17.23
CA CYS A 45 16.15 -13.07 -16.30
C CYS A 45 17.52 -13.46 -16.83
N VAL A 46 18.52 -13.55 -15.96
CA VAL A 46 19.82 -14.15 -16.27
C VAL A 46 20.11 -15.22 -15.22
N SER A 47 19.94 -16.49 -15.62
CA SER A 47 20.30 -17.65 -14.80
C SER A 47 21.80 -17.96 -14.90
N LYS A 48 22.33 -18.72 -13.94
CA LYS A 48 23.76 -19.06 -13.86
C LYS A 48 24.20 -20.26 -14.71
N ALA A 49 23.30 -20.84 -15.51
CA ALA A 49 23.50 -22.14 -16.17
C ALA A 49 24.24 -22.08 -17.52
N ASP A 50 24.14 -20.96 -18.26
CA ASP A 50 24.55 -20.89 -19.67
C ASP A 50 26.07 -20.68 -19.84
N SER A 51 26.86 -21.71 -19.56
CA SER A 51 28.33 -21.69 -19.72
C SER A 51 28.97 -23.05 -20.07
N VAL A 52 28.40 -23.79 -21.03
CA VAL A 52 29.03 -24.99 -21.60
C VAL A 52 29.08 -24.93 -23.15
N ASN A 53 30.21 -25.36 -23.71
CA ASN A 53 30.61 -25.17 -25.11
C ASN A 53 29.66 -25.76 -26.17
N SER A 54 29.57 -25.07 -27.31
CA SER A 54 29.41 -25.70 -28.64
C SER A 54 30.22 -24.93 -29.70
N SER A 55 30.57 -25.59 -30.81
CA SER A 55 31.53 -25.10 -31.81
C SER A 55 30.84 -24.51 -33.06
N PRO A 56 31.54 -23.70 -33.89
CA PRO A 56 30.87 -22.76 -34.80
C PRO A 56 30.39 -23.39 -36.12
N VAL A 57 29.23 -22.93 -36.58
CA VAL A 57 28.71 -23.05 -37.96
C VAL A 57 28.14 -21.68 -38.38
N GLU A 58 28.02 -21.45 -39.68
CA GLU A 58 28.05 -20.12 -40.29
C GLU A 58 26.75 -19.30 -40.23
N LYS A 59 26.92 -17.96 -40.28
CA LYS A 59 25.89 -16.96 -40.61
C LYS A 59 25.71 -16.89 -42.14
N PRO A 60 24.62 -16.31 -42.71
CA PRO A 60 23.80 -15.24 -42.10
C PRO A 60 22.27 -15.31 -42.27
N PHE A 61 21.56 -14.79 -41.27
CA PHE A 61 20.43 -13.88 -41.48
C PHE A 61 20.64 -12.66 -40.57
N THR A 62 20.33 -11.47 -41.08
CA THR A 62 20.47 -10.20 -40.37
C THR A 62 19.09 -9.62 -40.08
N ASP A 63 18.46 -10.12 -39.02
CA ASP A 63 17.40 -9.37 -38.34
C ASP A 63 18.05 -8.36 -37.38
N ASP A 64 17.52 -7.14 -37.35
CA ASP A 64 17.96 -6.07 -36.45
C ASP A 64 17.58 -6.41 -35.00
N VAL A 65 18.44 -7.17 -34.32
CA VAL A 65 18.43 -7.27 -32.85
C VAL A 65 18.79 -5.89 -32.31
N LYS A 66 17.77 -5.07 -32.10
CA LYS A 66 17.89 -3.84 -31.30
C LYS A 66 18.45 -4.23 -29.95
N GLU A 67 19.67 -3.79 -29.69
CA GLU A 67 20.32 -3.93 -28.39
C GLU A 67 19.37 -3.36 -27.33
N ALA A 68 18.93 -4.22 -26.40
CA ALA A 68 17.97 -3.83 -25.38
C ALA A 68 18.61 -2.77 -24.49
N ALA A 69 18.14 -1.53 -24.60
CA ALA A 69 18.69 -0.39 -23.88
C ALA A 69 18.77 -0.72 -22.37
N SER A 70 19.93 -0.48 -21.77
CA SER A 70 20.22 -0.92 -20.41
C SER A 70 19.15 -0.46 -19.43
N ILE A 71 18.52 -1.41 -18.72
CA ILE A 71 17.45 -1.15 -17.74
C ILE A 71 18.10 -0.58 -16.47
N THR A 72 18.51 0.68 -16.55
CA THR A 72 19.17 1.41 -15.46
C THR A 72 18.11 2.19 -14.67
N PRO A 73 17.93 1.92 -13.36
CA PRO A 73 17.02 2.70 -12.53
C PRO A 73 17.56 4.13 -12.38
N ILE A 74 16.70 5.14 -12.49
CA ILE A 74 17.11 6.55 -12.39
C ILE A 74 16.79 7.08 -10.99
N TYR A 75 17.83 7.40 -10.23
CA TYR A 75 17.68 8.06 -8.94
C TYR A 75 17.23 9.52 -9.12
N ALA A 76 16.21 9.92 -8.35
CA ALA A 76 15.81 11.30 -8.17
C ALA A 76 15.41 11.51 -6.70
N SER A 77 16.00 12.51 -6.05
CA SER A 77 15.63 12.88 -4.68
C SER A 77 14.14 13.23 -4.59
N THR A 78 13.50 12.84 -3.49
CA THR A 78 12.06 13.04 -3.31
C THR A 78 11.69 14.54 -3.24
N PRO A 79 10.83 15.07 -4.14
CA PRO A 79 10.37 16.45 -4.05
C PRO A 79 9.31 16.60 -2.96
N SER A 80 9.34 17.74 -2.25
CA SER A 80 8.52 18.00 -1.05
C SER A 80 7.01 18.13 -1.28
N ASN A 81 6.56 18.16 -2.54
CA ASN A 81 5.15 18.15 -2.91
C ASN A 81 4.95 17.30 -4.17
N ARG A 82 3.97 16.40 -4.15
CA ARG A 82 3.62 15.49 -5.26
C ARG A 82 2.09 15.30 -5.29
N PRO A 83 1.44 15.27 -6.47
CA PRO A 83 0.00 15.02 -6.58
C PRO A 83 -0.48 13.70 -5.97
N THR A 84 0.41 12.71 -5.85
CA THR A 84 0.15 11.38 -5.29
C THR A 84 0.54 11.24 -3.80
N ARG A 85 1.17 12.25 -3.18
CA ARG A 85 1.52 12.17 -1.74
C ARG A 85 0.24 12.05 -0.92
N THR A 86 0.14 11.01 -0.11
CA THR A 86 -0.97 10.87 0.85
C THR A 86 -0.63 11.57 2.17
N PRO A 87 -1.65 11.93 2.97
CA PRO A 87 -1.47 12.11 4.41
C PRO A 87 -0.75 10.90 5.04
N HIS A 88 -0.21 11.07 6.25
CA HIS A 88 0.44 10.00 7.02
C HIS A 88 1.70 9.37 6.37
N SER A 89 2.24 9.95 5.29
CA SER A 89 3.42 9.40 4.62
C SER A 89 4.66 9.32 5.54
N GLY A 90 4.89 10.35 6.38
CA GLY A 90 6.06 10.44 7.26
C GLY A 90 6.02 9.54 8.49
N TYR A 91 7.16 9.43 9.17
CA TYR A 91 7.37 8.67 10.40
C TYR A 91 6.58 9.26 11.59
N HIS A 92 5.79 8.43 12.27
CA HIS A 92 4.82 8.78 13.32
C HIS A 92 5.37 8.70 14.75
N PHE A 93 6.64 8.34 14.95
CA PHE A 93 7.18 8.28 16.31
C PHE A 93 7.18 9.66 16.98
N ASP A 94 6.57 9.74 18.16
CA ASP A 94 6.30 10.97 18.91
C ASP A 94 7.36 11.31 19.97
N GLY A 95 8.38 10.47 20.14
CA GLY A 95 9.42 10.64 21.15
C GLY A 95 9.08 10.06 22.53
N THR A 96 7.90 9.48 22.72
CA THR A 96 7.44 8.98 24.04
C THR A 96 7.78 7.50 24.27
N SER A 97 7.81 7.07 25.54
CA SER A 97 8.07 5.68 25.95
C SER A 97 6.84 4.77 25.93
N ARG A 98 5.77 5.16 25.21
CA ARG A 98 4.58 4.34 25.01
C ARG A 98 4.92 3.06 24.22
N LYS A 99 4.03 2.06 24.21
CA LYS A 99 4.16 0.97 23.24
C LYS A 99 3.98 1.55 21.83
N PHE A 100 4.98 1.36 20.97
CA PHE A 100 4.99 1.84 19.60
C PHE A 100 5.72 0.86 18.68
N PHE A 101 5.14 0.59 17.51
CA PHE A 101 5.81 0.14 16.31
C PHE A 101 5.41 1.06 15.15
N GLU A 102 6.25 1.11 14.12
CA GLU A 102 5.83 1.49 12.77
C GLU A 102 6.37 0.48 11.77
N GLY A 103 5.54 0.11 10.81
CA GLY A 103 5.84 -0.86 9.77
C GLY A 103 5.47 -0.33 8.39
N TRP A 104 6.20 -0.78 7.38
CA TRP A 104 6.02 -0.39 5.98
C TRP A 104 6.06 -1.62 5.10
N TYR A 105 5.24 -1.63 4.05
CA TYR A 105 5.15 -2.70 3.05
C TYR A 105 5.26 -2.09 1.66
N PHE A 106 6.08 -2.67 0.79
CA PHE A 106 6.24 -2.28 -0.61
C PHE A 106 6.18 -3.54 -1.47
N LYS A 107 5.36 -3.59 -2.53
CA LYS A 107 5.36 -4.70 -3.50
C LYS A 107 5.78 -4.22 -4.89
N VAL A 108 6.59 -5.03 -5.56
CA VAL A 108 6.78 -5.01 -7.01
C VAL A 108 6.28 -6.35 -7.57
N SER A 109 5.42 -6.33 -8.58
CA SER A 109 4.96 -7.52 -9.30
C SER A 109 5.54 -7.52 -10.72
N ILE A 110 6.02 -8.68 -11.16
CA ILE A 110 6.67 -8.88 -12.46
C ILE A 110 5.81 -9.89 -13.24
N PRO A 111 4.85 -9.44 -14.07
CA PRO A 111 3.88 -10.34 -14.71
C PRO A 111 4.52 -11.35 -15.67
N GLU A 112 5.65 -11.00 -16.28
CA GLU A 112 6.27 -11.74 -17.38
C GLU A 112 6.84 -13.10 -16.95
N CYS A 113 7.26 -13.20 -15.68
CA CYS A 113 7.63 -14.44 -15.01
C CYS A 113 6.63 -14.86 -13.92
N ARG A 114 5.53 -14.12 -13.75
CA ARG A 114 4.52 -14.29 -12.69
C ARG A 114 5.12 -14.36 -11.28
N GLN A 115 6.09 -13.48 -10.98
CA GLN A 115 6.73 -13.36 -9.66
C GLN A 115 6.36 -12.03 -8.99
N SER A 116 6.51 -11.95 -7.66
CA SER A 116 6.42 -10.67 -6.92
C SER A 116 7.48 -10.61 -5.83
N PHE A 117 7.81 -9.39 -5.40
CA PHE A 117 8.70 -9.11 -4.30
C PHE A 117 8.05 -8.10 -3.36
N CYS A 118 7.71 -8.58 -2.16
CA CYS A 118 7.09 -7.83 -1.08
C CYS A 118 8.16 -7.54 -0.02
N PHE A 119 8.58 -6.28 0.08
CA PHE A 119 9.54 -5.80 1.05
C PHE A 119 8.81 -5.24 2.27
N MET A 120 9.17 -5.71 3.46
CA MET A 120 8.57 -5.28 4.72
C MET A 120 9.65 -4.79 5.67
N TYR A 121 9.40 -3.62 6.25
CA TYR A 121 10.27 -2.99 7.24
C TYR A 121 9.50 -2.71 8.51
N SER A 122 10.14 -2.81 9.67
CA SER A 122 9.52 -2.48 10.95
C SER A 122 10.53 -1.89 11.94
N VAL A 123 10.12 -0.91 12.73
CA VAL A 123 10.85 -0.43 13.91
C VAL A 123 9.98 -0.57 15.16
N GLU A 124 10.56 -1.10 16.24
CA GLU A 124 9.86 -1.34 17.51
C GLU A 124 10.47 -0.49 18.64
N ASN A 125 9.59 0.20 19.38
CA ASN A 125 9.85 1.04 20.56
C ASN A 125 11.16 1.86 20.50
N PRO A 126 11.33 2.74 19.49
CA PRO A 126 12.57 3.48 19.20
C PRO A 126 12.99 4.46 20.30
N ALA A 127 12.11 4.75 21.28
CA ALA A 127 12.46 5.43 22.54
C ALA A 127 13.57 4.72 23.32
N PHE A 128 13.76 3.41 23.08
CA PHE A 128 14.82 2.59 23.65
C PHE A 128 15.70 2.07 22.51
N PRO A 129 16.81 2.75 22.15
CA PRO A 129 17.65 2.36 21.01
C PRO A 129 18.34 1.00 21.12
N LYS A 130 18.24 0.35 22.28
CA LYS A 130 18.78 -0.97 22.64
C LYS A 130 17.77 -1.68 23.53
N ARG A 131 17.98 -2.98 23.76
CA ARG A 131 17.22 -3.74 24.76
C ARG A 131 17.29 -3.06 26.13
N LEU A 132 16.13 -2.87 26.74
CA LEU A 132 15.95 -2.29 28.08
C LEU A 132 16.78 -3.03 29.14
N ASN A 133 17.35 -2.27 30.07
CA ASN A 133 17.95 -2.79 31.29
C ASN A 133 16.89 -2.98 32.40
N ARG A 134 17.25 -3.66 33.50
CA ARG A 134 16.31 -4.00 34.59
C ARG A 134 15.58 -2.80 35.20
N LEU A 135 16.18 -1.60 35.23
CA LEU A 135 15.54 -0.40 35.74
C LEU A 135 14.48 0.13 34.76
N GLU A 136 14.76 0.09 33.46
CA GLU A 136 13.83 0.47 32.40
C GLU A 136 12.68 -0.55 32.29
N GLU A 137 12.97 -1.85 32.35
CA GLU A 137 11.96 -2.92 32.39
C GLU A 137 11.03 -2.75 33.62
N ALA A 138 11.56 -2.29 34.78
CA ALA A 138 10.76 -2.01 35.98
C ALA A 138 9.95 -0.70 35.90
N GLN A 139 10.48 0.35 35.26
CA GLN A 139 9.82 1.65 35.15
C GLN A 139 8.72 1.68 34.06
N TYR A 140 8.97 1.04 32.92
CA TYR A 140 8.11 1.12 31.74
C TYR A 140 7.35 -0.17 31.44
N GLY A 141 7.72 -1.29 32.09
CA GLY A 141 7.29 -2.63 31.70
C GLY A 141 8.06 -3.16 30.49
N PRO A 142 7.85 -4.44 30.09
CA PRO A 142 8.55 -5.04 28.97
C PRO A 142 8.29 -4.29 27.64
N ARG A 143 9.29 -4.27 26.77
CA ARG A 143 9.26 -3.72 25.41
C ARG A 143 10.06 -4.59 24.46
N PHE A 144 9.56 -4.73 23.24
CA PHE A 144 10.30 -5.24 22.10
C PHE A 144 10.98 -4.06 21.41
N THR A 145 12.25 -4.19 21.06
CA THR A 145 13.09 -3.09 20.59
C THR A 145 13.86 -3.54 19.37
N GLY A 146 14.07 -2.63 18.41
CA GLY A 146 14.94 -2.88 17.26
C GLY A 146 14.31 -2.63 15.90
N VAL A 147 14.87 -3.28 14.88
CA VAL A 147 14.56 -3.05 13.46
C VAL A 147 14.54 -4.37 12.70
N GLY A 148 13.52 -4.59 11.89
CA GLY A 148 13.38 -5.72 10.97
C GLY A 148 13.37 -5.27 9.52
N ALA A 149 14.01 -6.06 8.66
CA ALA A 149 13.83 -6.08 7.22
C ALA A 149 13.56 -7.51 6.78
N GLN A 150 12.48 -7.73 6.05
CA GLN A 150 12.12 -9.04 5.54
C GLN A 150 11.52 -8.93 4.14
N ILE A 151 11.72 -9.95 3.30
CA ILE A 151 11.21 -9.98 1.93
C ILE A 151 10.54 -11.33 1.68
N LEU A 152 9.29 -11.30 1.22
CA LEU A 152 8.66 -12.41 0.51
C LEU A 152 8.94 -12.19 -0.98
N GLY A 153 9.66 -13.10 -1.63
CA GLY A 153 10.15 -12.92 -2.99
C GLY A 153 9.70 -14.02 -3.94
N ALA A 154 10.48 -14.21 -5.01
CA ALA A 154 10.18 -15.21 -6.03
C ALA A 154 10.01 -16.63 -5.43
N ASP A 155 9.02 -17.35 -5.96
CA ASP A 155 8.54 -18.66 -5.51
C ASP A 155 8.06 -18.69 -4.04
N ASP A 156 7.51 -17.57 -3.55
CA ASP A 156 7.07 -17.38 -2.15
C ASP A 156 8.18 -17.63 -1.10
N LYS A 157 9.44 -17.65 -1.53
CA LYS A 157 10.60 -17.81 -0.65
C LYS A 157 10.81 -16.56 0.20
N TYR A 158 11.51 -16.71 1.31
CA TYR A 158 11.62 -15.67 2.33
C TYR A 158 13.08 -15.29 2.63
N ILE A 159 13.27 -14.12 3.22
CA ILE A 159 14.53 -13.71 3.86
C ILE A 159 14.19 -12.71 4.96
N CYS A 160 14.90 -12.79 6.08
CA CYS A 160 14.68 -11.91 7.23
C CYS A 160 16.03 -11.55 7.87
N GLN A 161 16.23 -10.25 8.11
CA GLN A 161 17.36 -9.71 8.87
C GLN A 161 16.81 -8.79 9.97
N TYR A 162 17.11 -9.11 11.22
CA TYR A 162 16.61 -8.36 12.38
C TYR A 162 17.72 -8.01 13.39
N THR A 163 17.59 -6.85 14.02
CA THR A 163 18.42 -6.42 15.14
C THR A 163 17.54 -5.94 16.29
N LYS A 164 18.05 -6.06 17.54
CA LYS A 164 17.41 -5.53 18.75
C LYS A 164 17.85 -4.10 19.11
N GLU A 165 18.59 -3.45 18.22
CA GLU A 165 19.08 -2.08 18.38
C GLU A 165 18.59 -1.21 17.23
N SER A 166 17.98 -0.05 17.50
CA SER A 166 17.42 0.87 16.50
C SER A 166 18.23 2.15 16.31
N GLN A 167 19.40 2.26 16.94
CA GLN A 167 20.31 3.43 16.85
C GLN A 167 20.79 3.79 15.42
N ASN A 168 20.66 2.87 14.46
CA ASN A 168 21.03 3.04 13.04
C ASN A 168 19.81 3.24 12.12
N PHE A 169 18.59 3.27 12.67
CA PHE A 169 17.36 3.53 11.94
C PHE A 169 17.09 5.04 11.87
N TRP A 170 16.57 5.50 10.74
CA TRP A 170 16.06 6.85 10.57
C TRP A 170 14.76 6.85 9.76
N GLY A 171 13.89 7.81 10.04
CA GLY A 171 12.64 8.03 9.30
C GLY A 171 12.30 9.52 9.25
N SER A 172 11.93 10.02 8.07
CA SER A 172 11.54 11.41 7.86
C SER A 172 10.16 11.66 8.45
N ARG A 173 10.05 12.64 9.36
CA ARG A 173 8.80 13.00 10.06
C ARG A 173 7.67 13.44 9.12
N ASN A 174 7.98 13.89 7.91
CA ASN A 174 7.06 14.61 7.03
C ASN A 174 6.75 13.87 5.70
N GLU A 175 7.48 12.82 5.38
CA GLU A 175 7.44 12.15 4.07
C GLU A 175 7.88 10.68 4.18
N LEU A 176 7.39 9.79 3.32
CA LEU A 176 7.69 8.36 3.32
C LEU A 176 9.14 8.11 2.89
N MET A 177 10.09 8.39 3.78
CA MET A 177 11.52 8.22 3.58
C MET A 177 12.10 7.62 4.85
N LEU A 178 12.71 6.44 4.75
CA LEU A 178 13.32 5.75 5.89
C LEU A 178 14.47 4.83 5.46
N GLY A 179 15.27 4.40 6.42
CA GLY A 179 16.35 3.46 6.19
C GLY A 179 16.97 2.92 7.48
N ASN A 180 17.79 1.88 7.34
CA ASN A 180 18.55 1.29 8.44
C ASN A 180 19.88 0.71 7.95
N THR A 181 20.90 0.78 8.80
CA THR A 181 22.19 0.12 8.59
C THR A 181 22.33 -1.04 9.59
N PHE A 182 22.22 -2.28 9.12
CA PHE A 182 22.52 -3.46 9.95
C PHE A 182 24.04 -3.63 10.10
N VAL A 183 24.79 -3.48 9.01
CA VAL A 183 26.25 -3.52 8.99
C VAL A 183 26.77 -2.33 8.19
N ALA A 184 27.55 -1.46 8.84
CA ALA A 184 28.24 -0.36 8.17
C ALA A 184 29.53 -0.85 7.49
N GLN A 185 29.96 -0.15 6.46
CA GLN A 185 31.27 -0.40 5.83
C GLN A 185 32.39 0.12 6.75
N ASN A 186 33.55 -0.55 6.76
CA ASN A 186 34.61 -0.30 7.76
C ASN A 186 34.96 1.18 7.93
N HIS A 187 34.93 1.66 9.17
CA HIS A 187 35.17 3.05 9.59
C HIS A 187 34.18 4.12 9.07
N MET A 188 33.12 3.73 8.36
CA MET A 188 32.08 4.66 7.88
C MET A 188 30.92 4.76 8.87
N GLN A 189 30.40 5.98 9.06
CA GLN A 189 29.19 6.20 9.86
C GLN A 189 27.94 5.83 9.05
N ALA A 190 26.98 5.15 9.68
CA ALA A 190 25.65 4.88 9.11
C ALA A 190 24.96 6.18 8.63
N PRO A 191 24.24 6.18 7.49
CA PRO A 191 23.35 7.28 7.12
C PRO A 191 22.25 7.51 8.17
N ILE A 192 21.88 8.77 8.38
CA ILE A 192 20.79 9.21 9.29
C ILE A 192 19.64 9.92 8.54
N THR A 193 19.67 9.84 7.21
CA THR A 193 18.76 10.46 6.24
C THR A 193 19.00 9.79 4.88
N GLU A 194 18.15 10.05 3.89
CA GLU A 194 18.40 9.69 2.48
C GLU A 194 19.76 10.26 2.04
N VAL A 195 20.57 9.42 1.40
CA VAL A 195 21.80 9.82 0.70
C VAL A 195 21.79 9.26 -0.72
N PRO A 196 22.56 9.83 -1.68
CA PRO A 196 22.61 9.30 -3.04
C PRO A 196 23.05 7.82 -3.08
N PRO A 197 22.61 7.01 -4.07
CA PRO A 197 22.92 5.57 -4.15
C PRO A 197 24.43 5.26 -4.03
N GLN A 198 25.25 6.04 -4.72
CA GLN A 198 26.72 5.92 -4.71
C GLN A 198 27.36 6.28 -3.37
N GLU A 199 26.67 6.94 -2.45
CA GLU A 199 27.14 7.23 -1.11
C GLU A 199 26.70 6.14 -0.13
N PHE A 200 25.43 5.70 -0.21
CA PHE A 200 24.92 4.55 0.54
C PHE A 200 25.79 3.30 0.28
N ASN A 201 26.08 3.00 -0.99
CA ASN A 201 26.92 1.87 -1.42
C ASN A 201 28.42 2.00 -1.02
N LYS A 202 28.82 3.09 -0.34
CA LYS A 202 30.14 3.29 0.29
C LYS A 202 30.08 3.32 1.83
N ARG A 203 28.89 3.28 2.42
CA ARG A 203 28.64 3.46 3.87
C ARG A 203 27.93 2.26 4.49
N VAL A 204 27.07 1.59 3.73
CA VAL A 204 26.21 0.48 4.18
C VAL A 204 26.66 -0.79 3.48
N LEU A 205 27.07 -1.78 4.25
CA LEU A 205 27.38 -3.12 3.75
C LEU A 205 26.12 -3.99 3.75
N GLU A 206 25.29 -3.90 4.79
CA GLU A 206 23.99 -4.56 4.90
C GLU A 206 22.97 -3.58 5.52
N GLY A 207 21.81 -3.43 4.89
CA GLY A 207 20.84 -2.38 5.19
C GLY A 207 20.02 -1.97 3.97
N PHE A 208 19.18 -0.95 4.15
CA PHE A 208 18.27 -0.45 3.11
C PHE A 208 18.00 1.04 3.26
N GLN A 209 17.58 1.69 2.17
CA GLN A 209 16.88 2.97 2.21
C GLN A 209 15.77 2.99 1.14
N VAL A 210 14.65 3.63 1.47
CA VAL A 210 13.50 3.76 0.56
C VAL A 210 12.86 5.14 0.67
N THR A 211 12.48 5.68 -0.48
CA THR A 211 11.61 6.84 -0.66
C THR A 211 10.56 6.52 -1.74
N PRO A 212 9.51 7.33 -1.98
CA PRO A 212 8.41 6.93 -2.87
C PRO A 212 8.78 6.97 -4.36
N LEU A 213 10.02 7.34 -4.69
CA LEU A 213 10.60 7.30 -6.04
C LEU A 213 11.80 6.36 -6.17
N TRP A 214 12.33 5.83 -5.06
CA TRP A 214 13.59 5.09 -5.07
C TRP A 214 13.67 4.06 -3.95
N HIS A 215 14.12 2.85 -4.27
CA HIS A 215 14.31 1.78 -3.31
C HIS A 215 15.59 1.00 -3.59
N GLN A 216 16.45 0.85 -2.58
CA GLN A 216 17.66 0.04 -2.69
C GLN A 216 18.02 -0.64 -1.36
N GLY A 217 18.79 -1.71 -1.44
CA GLY A 217 19.39 -2.32 -0.26
C GLY A 217 20.06 -3.65 -0.53
N PHE A 218 20.58 -4.22 0.56
CA PHE A 218 21.16 -5.55 0.62
C PHE A 218 20.94 -6.14 2.01
N ILE A 219 20.36 -7.33 2.09
CA ILE A 219 20.20 -8.09 3.33
C ILE A 219 20.61 -9.56 3.15
N ARG A 220 20.96 -10.19 4.27
CA ARG A 220 21.32 -11.61 4.36
C ARG A 220 20.41 -12.32 5.37
N ASP A 221 20.18 -13.61 5.18
CA ASP A 221 19.53 -14.44 6.20
C ASP A 221 20.39 -14.45 7.48
N ASP A 222 19.79 -14.07 8.61
CA ASP A 222 20.46 -14.07 9.91
C ASP A 222 20.46 -15.45 10.61
N GLY A 223 19.88 -16.46 9.95
CA GLY A 223 19.83 -17.85 10.41
C GLY A 223 18.80 -18.10 11.52
N ARG A 224 17.94 -17.13 11.84
CA ARG A 224 16.91 -17.23 12.90
C ARG A 224 15.53 -17.57 12.36
N THR A 225 15.43 -17.87 11.07
CA THR A 225 14.21 -18.28 10.39
C THR A 225 14.19 -19.80 10.26
N THR A 226 13.35 -20.47 11.05
CA THR A 226 13.24 -21.94 11.11
C THR A 226 11.87 -22.47 10.67
N TYR A 227 11.03 -21.59 10.09
CA TYR A 227 9.60 -21.78 9.89
C TYR A 227 9.13 -21.42 8.46
N ALA A 228 10.06 -21.12 7.56
CA ALA A 228 9.85 -20.79 6.15
C ALA A 228 11.09 -21.20 5.34
N GLU A 229 10.95 -21.40 4.02
CA GLU A 229 12.10 -21.60 3.13
C GLU A 229 12.84 -20.28 2.89
N THR A 230 14.15 -20.24 3.14
CA THR A 230 14.95 -19.01 3.00
C THR A 230 15.90 -19.01 1.80
N VAL A 231 16.10 -17.81 1.23
CA VAL A 231 17.25 -17.49 0.38
C VAL A 231 18.35 -16.83 1.22
N LYS A 232 19.62 -16.98 0.80
CA LYS A 232 20.78 -16.54 1.60
C LYS A 232 21.00 -15.03 1.55
N THR A 233 20.70 -14.43 0.39
CA THR A 233 20.95 -13.01 0.10
C THR A 233 19.90 -12.42 -0.82
N ALA A 234 19.50 -11.18 -0.55
CA ALA A 234 18.70 -10.35 -1.45
C ALA A 234 19.37 -9.00 -1.65
N ARG A 235 19.44 -8.52 -2.90
CA ARG A 235 20.02 -7.23 -3.29
C ARG A 235 19.11 -6.55 -4.30
N TRP A 236 18.86 -5.25 -4.19
CA TRP A 236 17.95 -4.56 -5.10
C TRP A 236 18.30 -3.10 -5.28
N GLU A 237 17.94 -2.56 -6.45
CA GLU A 237 18.01 -1.15 -6.78
C GLU A 237 16.96 -0.85 -7.85
N TYR A 238 15.93 -0.06 -7.50
CA TYR A 238 14.89 0.34 -8.44
C TYR A 238 14.33 1.74 -8.18
N SER A 239 13.84 2.33 -9.26
CA SER A 239 13.13 3.61 -9.29
C SER A 239 11.62 3.37 -9.44
N THR A 240 10.79 4.24 -8.88
CA THR A 240 9.33 4.09 -8.82
C THR A 240 8.63 5.34 -9.36
N ARG A 241 7.61 5.14 -10.22
CA ARG A 241 6.69 6.20 -10.65
C ARG A 241 5.29 5.94 -10.07
N PRO A 242 4.88 6.63 -9.00
CA PRO A 242 3.50 6.58 -8.49
C PRO A 242 2.48 7.05 -9.53
N ILE A 243 1.29 6.44 -9.51
CA ILE A 243 0.16 6.74 -10.40
C ILE A 243 -1.13 6.96 -9.57
N TYR A 244 -1.41 6.07 -8.63
CA TYR A 244 -2.53 6.18 -7.69
C TYR A 244 -2.01 6.29 -6.25
N GLY A 245 -2.43 7.33 -5.53
CA GLY A 245 -2.23 7.47 -4.09
C GLY A 245 -3.38 6.82 -3.31
N TRP A 246 -4.19 7.64 -2.64
CA TRP A 246 -5.45 7.25 -2.01
C TRP A 246 -6.55 8.30 -2.31
N GLY A 247 -6.91 8.40 -3.59
CA GLY A 247 -7.87 9.38 -4.11
C GLY A 247 -7.97 9.32 -5.64
N ASN A 248 -8.89 10.08 -6.22
CA ASN A 248 -8.96 10.27 -7.68
C ASN A 248 -7.65 10.89 -8.20
N VAL A 249 -7.26 10.56 -9.43
CA VAL A 249 -6.10 11.18 -10.08
C VAL A 249 -6.33 12.69 -10.21
N GLY A 250 -5.30 13.49 -9.88
CA GLY A 250 -5.37 14.96 -9.90
C GLY A 250 -6.20 15.60 -8.78
N SER A 251 -6.73 14.83 -7.83
CA SER A 251 -7.46 15.33 -6.65
C SER A 251 -6.61 15.31 -5.38
N LYS A 252 -7.05 15.98 -4.30
CA LYS A 252 -6.43 15.83 -2.96
C LYS A 252 -6.56 14.38 -2.49
N GLN A 253 -5.44 13.80 -2.07
CA GLN A 253 -5.37 12.43 -1.56
C GLN A 253 -5.88 12.38 -0.09
N LYS A 254 -6.45 11.25 0.33
CA LYS A 254 -7.12 11.09 1.63
C LYS A 254 -6.28 10.27 2.61
N SER A 255 -6.57 10.44 3.91
CA SER A 255 -6.17 9.46 4.93
C SER A 255 -7.02 8.20 4.78
N THR A 256 -6.38 7.02 4.71
CA THR A 256 -7.06 5.72 4.60
C THR A 256 -7.98 5.44 5.79
N ALA A 257 -7.57 5.85 6.99
CA ALA A 257 -8.32 5.68 8.23
C ALA A 257 -9.06 6.97 8.69
N GLY A 258 -9.23 7.94 7.78
CA GLY A 258 -9.86 9.23 8.07
C GLY A 258 -9.02 10.16 8.95
N TRP A 259 -9.57 11.31 9.31
CA TRP A 259 -8.82 12.37 10.01
C TRP A 259 -8.41 12.00 11.44
N LEU A 260 -9.10 11.06 12.07
CA LEU A 260 -8.79 10.56 13.42
C LEU A 260 -7.46 9.79 13.50
N ALA A 261 -6.88 9.39 12.35
CA ALA A 261 -5.54 8.80 12.30
C ALA A 261 -4.40 9.78 12.66
N ALA A 262 -4.69 11.08 12.77
CA ALA A 262 -3.78 12.10 13.29
C ALA A 262 -3.48 11.99 14.80
N PHE A 263 -4.20 11.13 15.53
CA PHE A 263 -4.11 11.00 16.98
C PHE A 263 -4.04 9.51 17.38
N PRO A 264 -3.31 9.16 18.46
CA PRO A 264 -3.13 7.77 18.89
C PRO A 264 -4.36 7.24 19.63
N VAL A 265 -5.48 7.09 18.91
CA VAL A 265 -6.80 6.76 19.48
C VAL A 265 -7.48 5.54 18.84
N PHE A 266 -7.08 5.10 17.64
CA PHE A 266 -7.67 3.91 16.99
C PHE A 266 -6.56 3.03 16.40
N GLU A 267 -5.58 2.70 17.25
CA GLU A 267 -4.41 1.92 16.88
C GLU A 267 -4.71 0.41 16.69
N PRO A 268 -4.01 -0.29 15.78
CA PRO A 268 -3.09 0.27 14.80
C PRO A 268 -3.83 1.07 13.73
N HIS A 269 -3.17 2.14 13.28
CA HIS A 269 -3.55 2.89 12.10
C HIS A 269 -2.96 2.25 10.85
N TRP A 270 -3.49 2.63 9.69
CA TRP A 270 -3.11 2.11 8.38
C TRP A 270 -3.22 3.23 7.35
N GLN A 271 -2.25 3.31 6.44
CA GLN A 271 -2.25 4.22 5.30
C GLN A 271 -1.70 3.51 4.06
N ILE A 272 -2.45 3.54 2.96
CA ILE A 272 -1.92 3.24 1.63
C ILE A 272 -1.20 4.50 1.15
N CYS A 273 0.10 4.42 0.90
CA CYS A 273 0.91 5.54 0.40
C CYS A 273 1.01 5.57 -1.13
N MET A 274 0.79 4.42 -1.78
CA MET A 274 0.69 4.29 -3.23
C MET A 274 -0.15 3.06 -3.55
N ALA A 275 -1.42 3.24 -3.91
CA ALA A 275 -2.28 2.15 -4.38
C ALA A 275 -1.78 1.57 -5.72
N GLY A 276 -1.14 2.38 -6.56
CA GLY A 276 -0.56 1.91 -7.82
C GLY A 276 0.58 2.79 -8.31
N GLY A 277 1.62 2.16 -8.83
CA GLY A 277 2.74 2.80 -9.51
C GLY A 277 3.48 1.78 -10.38
N LEU A 278 4.47 2.25 -11.14
CA LEU A 278 5.28 1.43 -12.04
C LEU A 278 6.76 1.58 -11.69
N SER A 279 7.44 0.47 -11.42
CA SER A 279 8.86 0.45 -11.02
C SER A 279 9.77 0.01 -12.15
N THR A 280 11.00 0.52 -12.19
CA THR A 280 12.03 0.14 -13.17
C THR A 280 13.36 0.00 -12.46
N GLY A 281 14.03 -1.14 -12.66
CA GLY A 281 15.28 -1.49 -11.99
C GLY A 281 15.49 -3.00 -11.94
N TRP A 282 16.08 -3.48 -10.85
CA TRP A 282 16.43 -4.89 -10.69
C TRP A 282 16.38 -5.38 -9.24
N ILE A 283 16.13 -6.68 -9.10
CA ILE A 283 16.23 -7.44 -7.84
C ILE A 283 17.07 -8.69 -8.10
N GLU A 284 17.98 -9.01 -7.18
CA GLU A 284 18.85 -10.17 -7.18
C GLU A 284 18.55 -11.03 -5.95
N TRP A 285 18.26 -12.32 -6.18
CA TRP A 285 17.60 -13.23 -5.25
C TRP A 285 18.30 -14.60 -5.28
N ASP A 286 18.98 -14.98 -4.20
CA ASP A 286 19.98 -16.09 -4.10
C ASP A 286 21.04 -16.13 -5.24
N GLY A 287 21.19 -15.04 -6.00
CA GLY A 287 22.10 -14.91 -7.14
C GLY A 287 21.48 -15.13 -8.52
N GLU A 288 20.17 -15.32 -8.63
CA GLU A 288 19.39 -15.04 -9.86
C GLU A 288 19.07 -13.54 -9.92
N ARG A 289 18.99 -12.96 -11.14
CA ARG A 289 18.74 -11.53 -11.34
C ARG A 289 17.49 -11.30 -12.19
N PHE A 290 16.52 -10.61 -11.61
CA PHE A 290 15.26 -10.16 -12.19
C PHE A 290 15.39 -8.68 -12.58
N GLU A 291 15.61 -8.39 -13.86
CA GLU A 291 15.57 -7.01 -14.38
C GLU A 291 14.18 -6.72 -14.97
N PHE A 292 13.59 -5.57 -14.63
CA PHE A 292 12.21 -5.24 -14.99
C PHE A 292 12.01 -3.75 -15.34
N GLN A 293 11.10 -3.48 -16.27
CA GLN A 293 10.71 -2.13 -16.69
C GLN A 293 9.20 -1.91 -16.56
N ASN A 294 8.81 -0.81 -15.90
CA ASN A 294 7.43 -0.44 -15.56
C ASN A 294 6.64 -1.49 -14.77
N ALA A 295 7.27 -2.33 -13.95
CA ALA A 295 6.64 -3.36 -13.14
C ALA A 295 5.55 -2.80 -12.19
N PRO A 296 4.29 -3.29 -12.22
CA PRO A 296 3.22 -2.86 -11.32
C PRO A 296 3.62 -2.95 -9.85
N SER A 297 3.41 -1.87 -9.11
CA SER A 297 3.97 -1.68 -7.77
C SER A 297 2.98 -1.01 -6.80
N TYR A 298 3.22 -1.19 -5.50
CA TYR A 298 2.33 -0.81 -4.40
C TYR A 298 3.13 -0.42 -3.14
N SER A 299 2.58 0.44 -2.27
CA SER A 299 3.14 0.64 -0.93
C SER A 299 2.13 1.12 0.12
N GLU A 300 2.26 0.63 1.35
CA GLU A 300 1.46 0.98 2.52
C GLU A 300 2.27 0.97 3.82
N LYS A 301 1.63 1.33 4.94
CA LYS A 301 2.25 1.40 6.27
C LYS A 301 1.24 1.32 7.41
N ASN A 302 1.71 0.87 8.58
CA ASN A 302 0.94 0.74 9.82
C ASN A 302 1.71 1.30 11.01
N TRP A 303 1.03 1.91 11.98
CA TRP A 303 1.66 2.38 13.22
C TRP A 303 0.75 2.26 14.44
N GLY A 304 1.34 2.11 15.62
CA GLY A 304 0.63 2.10 16.90
C GLY A 304 1.23 1.10 17.90
N GLY A 305 0.43 0.60 18.85
CA GLY A 305 0.91 -0.34 19.86
C GLY A 305 1.36 -1.72 19.33
N ALA A 306 0.59 -2.33 18.43
CA ALA A 306 0.83 -3.62 17.77
C ALA A 306 -0.16 -3.82 16.59
N PHE A 307 0.02 -4.86 15.78
CA PHE A 307 -0.97 -5.31 14.79
C PHE A 307 -2.31 -5.77 15.44
N PRO A 308 -3.41 -5.88 14.68
CA PRO A 308 -4.71 -6.32 15.21
C PRO A 308 -4.66 -7.75 15.76
N ARG A 309 -5.63 -8.17 16.59
CA ARG A 309 -5.68 -9.55 17.11
C ARG A 309 -5.95 -10.60 16.02
N LYS A 310 -6.57 -10.17 14.92
CA LYS A 310 -6.95 -10.98 13.76
C LYS A 310 -7.11 -10.04 12.57
N TRP A 311 -6.54 -10.35 11.41
CA TRP A 311 -6.72 -9.53 10.20
C TRP A 311 -6.62 -10.35 8.90
N PHE A 312 -7.23 -9.84 7.84
CA PHE A 312 -7.07 -10.30 6.46
C PHE A 312 -6.68 -9.13 5.56
N TRP A 313 -6.00 -9.43 4.46
CA TRP A 313 -5.60 -8.44 3.47
C TRP A 313 -5.49 -9.08 2.07
N VAL A 314 -5.85 -8.33 1.04
CA VAL A 314 -5.91 -8.74 -0.38
C VAL A 314 -5.46 -7.56 -1.24
N GLN A 315 -4.43 -7.74 -2.05
CA GLN A 315 -3.86 -6.65 -2.87
C GLN A 315 -3.44 -7.13 -4.26
N CYS A 316 -3.90 -6.45 -5.30
CA CYS A 316 -3.51 -6.76 -6.67
C CYS A 316 -3.47 -5.53 -7.57
N ASN A 317 -2.41 -5.42 -8.40
CA ASN A 317 -2.23 -4.39 -9.44
C ASN A 317 -2.00 -5.01 -10.84
N VAL A 318 -2.31 -6.30 -11.01
CA VAL A 318 -2.09 -7.08 -12.25
C VAL A 318 -3.40 -7.79 -12.61
N PHE A 319 -4.12 -7.29 -13.61
CA PHE A 319 -5.46 -7.79 -13.96
C PHE A 319 -5.65 -8.02 -15.46
N GLU A 320 -6.32 -9.11 -15.80
CA GLU A 320 -6.88 -9.39 -17.12
C GLU A 320 -8.36 -8.95 -17.20
N GLY A 321 -8.79 -8.52 -18.40
CA GLY A 321 -10.15 -8.06 -18.68
C GLY A 321 -10.34 -6.54 -18.65
N ALA A 322 -9.45 -5.79 -18.00
CA ALA A 322 -9.50 -4.33 -17.99
C ALA A 322 -9.00 -3.70 -19.31
N SER A 323 -9.44 -2.47 -19.61
CA SER A 323 -8.94 -1.67 -20.75
C SER A 323 -7.74 -0.77 -20.43
N GLY A 324 -7.34 -0.73 -19.16
CA GLY A 324 -6.23 0.05 -18.61
C GLY A 324 -5.89 -0.42 -17.20
N GLU A 325 -5.00 0.30 -16.52
CA GLU A 325 -4.50 -0.05 -15.18
C GLU A 325 -5.64 -0.12 -14.14
N VAL A 326 -5.62 -1.18 -13.32
CA VAL A 326 -6.50 -1.39 -12.17
C VAL A 326 -5.63 -1.66 -10.95
N ALA A 327 -5.92 -0.97 -9.85
CA ALA A 327 -5.31 -1.25 -8.54
C ALA A 327 -6.38 -1.60 -7.51
N LEU A 328 -6.14 -2.63 -6.70
CA LEU A 328 -7.01 -3.09 -5.63
C LEU A 328 -6.22 -3.17 -4.32
N THR A 329 -6.84 -2.67 -3.25
CA THR A 329 -6.51 -3.00 -1.86
C THR A 329 -7.79 -3.27 -1.10
N ALA A 330 -7.89 -4.42 -0.45
CA ALA A 330 -8.94 -4.73 0.51
C ALA A 330 -8.31 -5.30 1.77
N GLY A 331 -8.86 -4.99 2.94
CA GLY A 331 -8.34 -5.49 4.21
C GLY A 331 -9.26 -5.20 5.38
N GLY A 332 -9.14 -5.98 6.44
CA GLY A 332 -9.96 -5.83 7.63
C GLY A 332 -9.34 -6.48 8.86
N GLY A 333 -9.58 -5.88 10.03
CA GLY A 333 -8.93 -6.24 11.27
C GLY A 333 -9.85 -6.10 12.50
N LEU A 334 -9.69 -7.03 13.44
CA LEU A 334 -10.25 -6.97 14.77
C LEU A 334 -9.28 -6.19 15.68
N ARG A 335 -9.40 -4.85 15.69
CA ARG A 335 -8.54 -3.96 16.49
C ARG A 335 -9.19 -3.57 17.81
N GLN A 336 -8.36 -3.23 18.79
CA GLN A 336 -8.82 -2.81 20.12
C GLN A 336 -9.25 -1.34 20.10
N LEU A 337 -10.32 -1.02 20.83
CA LEU A 337 -10.76 0.36 21.06
C LEU A 337 -10.13 0.94 22.34
N PRO A 338 -9.91 2.26 22.41
CA PRO A 338 -9.32 2.90 23.59
C PRO A 338 -10.30 2.87 24.76
N GLY A 339 -9.87 2.35 25.91
CA GLY A 339 -10.69 2.32 27.12
C GLY A 339 -10.15 1.40 28.22
N LEU A 340 -10.92 1.27 29.29
CA LEU A 340 -10.65 0.36 30.42
C LEU A 340 -11.22 -1.05 30.23
N SER A 341 -11.90 -1.32 29.11
CA SER A 341 -12.51 -2.61 28.79
C SER A 341 -11.94 -3.20 27.50
N GLU A 342 -12.01 -4.52 27.37
CA GLU A 342 -11.60 -5.28 26.17
C GLU A 342 -12.58 -5.11 24.99
N ASN A 343 -12.85 -3.87 24.61
CA ASN A 343 -13.70 -3.55 23.46
C ASN A 343 -12.88 -3.73 22.16
N PHE A 344 -13.43 -4.46 21.20
CA PHE A 344 -12.86 -4.62 19.87
C PHE A 344 -13.87 -4.19 18.80
N GLU A 345 -13.38 -3.64 17.69
CA GLU A 345 -14.22 -3.34 16.52
C GLU A 345 -13.80 -4.12 15.28
N ASN A 346 -14.78 -4.40 14.42
CA ASN A 346 -14.61 -5.00 13.11
C ASN A 346 -14.47 -3.88 12.07
N ALA A 347 -13.24 -3.41 11.85
CA ALA A 347 -12.92 -2.43 10.82
C ALA A 347 -12.48 -3.12 9.53
N ALA A 348 -12.97 -2.69 8.37
CA ALA A 348 -12.53 -3.17 7.06
C ALA A 348 -12.78 -2.12 5.97
N LEU A 349 -12.06 -2.23 4.85
CA LEU A 349 -12.22 -1.40 3.67
C LEU A 349 -11.92 -2.13 2.36
N ILE A 350 -12.39 -1.53 1.27
CA ILE A 350 -11.96 -1.81 -0.11
C ILE A 350 -11.68 -0.47 -0.80
N GLY A 351 -10.53 -0.35 -1.44
CA GLY A 351 -10.18 0.73 -2.35
C GLY A 351 -9.82 0.18 -3.73
N ILE A 352 -10.48 0.68 -4.77
CA ILE A 352 -10.23 0.31 -6.16
C ILE A 352 -9.94 1.57 -6.98
N HIS A 353 -8.87 1.55 -7.76
CA HIS A 353 -8.59 2.59 -8.77
C HIS A 353 -8.72 2.02 -10.17
N TYR A 354 -9.46 2.70 -11.03
CA TYR A 354 -9.60 2.38 -12.46
C TYR A 354 -9.99 3.64 -13.26
N GLY A 355 -9.39 3.83 -14.44
CA GLY A 355 -9.71 4.98 -15.31
C GLY A 355 -9.44 6.35 -14.68
N GLY A 356 -8.61 6.43 -13.64
CA GLY A 356 -8.35 7.63 -12.85
C GLY A 356 -9.36 7.90 -11.71
N MET A 357 -10.43 7.12 -11.63
CA MET A 357 -11.43 7.16 -10.56
C MET A 357 -11.04 6.26 -9.40
N PHE A 358 -11.38 6.69 -8.18
CA PHE A 358 -11.20 5.94 -6.93
C PHE A 358 -12.57 5.56 -6.34
N TYR A 359 -12.80 4.27 -6.18
CA TYR A 359 -14.00 3.67 -5.59
C TYR A 359 -13.67 3.21 -4.18
N GLU A 360 -14.28 3.85 -3.18
CA GLU A 360 -13.93 3.70 -1.77
C GLU A 360 -15.10 3.13 -0.96
N PHE A 361 -14.87 1.98 -0.32
CA PHE A 361 -15.80 1.32 0.58
C PHE A 361 -15.14 1.27 1.96
N VAL A 362 -15.62 2.12 2.87
CA VAL A 362 -15.07 2.37 4.21
C VAL A 362 -16.24 2.61 5.17
N PRO A 363 -16.12 2.37 6.48
CA PRO A 363 -17.28 2.33 7.39
C PRO A 363 -18.13 3.61 7.48
N TRP A 364 -17.59 4.76 7.07
CA TRP A 364 -18.32 6.03 6.98
C TRP A 364 -19.01 6.27 5.62
N ASN A 365 -18.52 5.67 4.52
CA ASN A 365 -19.05 5.83 3.16
C ASN A 365 -19.85 4.63 2.65
N GLY A 366 -19.77 3.48 3.34
CA GLY A 366 -20.35 2.23 2.89
C GLY A 366 -20.25 1.12 3.93
N VAL A 367 -20.47 -0.10 3.46
CA VAL A 367 -20.55 -1.31 4.28
C VAL A 367 -19.74 -2.40 3.60
N VAL A 368 -18.79 -3.02 4.32
CA VAL A 368 -18.04 -4.19 3.85
C VAL A 368 -18.44 -5.41 4.67
N ASN A 369 -18.69 -6.54 4.00
CA ASN A 369 -18.98 -7.85 4.57
C ASN A 369 -17.88 -8.83 4.10
N TRP A 370 -17.53 -9.81 4.92
CA TRP A 370 -16.51 -10.81 4.57
C TRP A 370 -16.82 -12.20 5.10
N GLU A 371 -16.27 -13.18 4.40
CA GLU A 371 -16.16 -14.58 4.78
C GLU A 371 -14.76 -15.08 4.38
N ILE A 372 -13.85 -15.12 5.35
CA ILE A 372 -12.43 -15.48 5.15
C ILE A 372 -12.16 -16.81 5.84
N ALA A 373 -11.70 -17.82 5.09
CA ALA A 373 -11.31 -19.11 5.64
C ALA A 373 -10.03 -19.00 6.51
N PRO A 374 -9.70 -19.99 7.37
CA PRO A 374 -8.42 -20.03 8.07
C PRO A 374 -7.19 -19.98 7.15
N TRP A 375 -7.33 -20.46 5.90
CA TRP A 375 -6.44 -20.23 4.77
C TRP A 375 -7.19 -20.52 3.46
N GLY A 376 -6.70 -20.01 2.33
CA GLY A 376 -7.05 -20.51 1.00
C GLY A 376 -8.30 -19.90 0.34
N GLN A 377 -9.13 -19.15 1.07
CA GLN A 377 -10.31 -18.47 0.50
C GLN A 377 -10.64 -17.15 1.22
N TRP A 378 -10.84 -16.10 0.44
CA TRP A 378 -11.25 -14.76 0.85
C TRP A 378 -12.46 -14.34 0.00
N CYS A 379 -13.66 -14.34 0.58
CA CYS A 379 -14.86 -13.76 -0.03
C CYS A 379 -15.16 -12.42 0.66
N ILE A 380 -15.22 -11.32 -0.09
CA ILE A 380 -15.48 -9.98 0.44
C ILE A 380 -16.48 -9.29 -0.48
N SER A 381 -17.51 -8.65 0.06
CA SER A 381 -18.44 -7.82 -0.70
C SER A 381 -18.68 -6.49 -0.01
N ALA A 382 -18.93 -5.43 -0.78
CA ALA A 382 -19.25 -4.13 -0.21
C ALA A 382 -20.25 -3.34 -1.04
N GLU A 383 -20.93 -2.41 -0.37
CA GLU A 383 -21.86 -1.46 -0.98
C GLU A 383 -21.61 -0.04 -0.47
N ASN A 384 -21.88 0.95 -1.32
CA ASN A 384 -22.07 2.36 -0.95
C ASN A 384 -23.33 2.88 -1.67
N GLU A 385 -23.63 4.18 -1.55
CA GLU A 385 -24.83 4.79 -2.15
C GLU A 385 -24.98 4.58 -3.67
N LYS A 386 -23.88 4.30 -4.39
CA LYS A 386 -23.81 4.34 -5.86
C LYS A 386 -23.20 3.09 -6.49
N HIS A 387 -22.51 2.26 -5.72
CA HIS A 387 -21.76 1.12 -6.24
C HIS A 387 -21.84 -0.09 -5.32
N GLU A 388 -21.66 -1.25 -5.93
CA GLU A 388 -21.49 -2.54 -5.25
C GLU A 388 -20.25 -3.23 -5.83
N VAL A 389 -19.58 -4.03 -4.99
CA VAL A 389 -18.35 -4.74 -5.32
C VAL A 389 -18.36 -6.15 -4.74
N GLU A 390 -17.84 -7.09 -5.51
CA GLU A 390 -17.61 -8.49 -5.12
C GLU A 390 -16.13 -8.84 -5.40
N LEU A 391 -15.49 -9.42 -4.39
CA LEU A 391 -14.13 -9.95 -4.43
C LEU A 391 -14.19 -11.42 -4.01
N VAL A 392 -13.73 -12.31 -4.87
CA VAL A 392 -13.51 -13.72 -4.54
C VAL A 392 -12.08 -14.05 -4.89
N ALA A 393 -11.27 -14.35 -3.88
CA ALA A 393 -9.89 -14.80 -4.03
C ALA A 393 -9.65 -16.16 -3.38
N THR A 394 -8.79 -16.96 -3.99
CA THR A 394 -8.42 -18.29 -3.54
C THR A 394 -6.95 -18.57 -3.84
N THR A 395 -6.34 -19.46 -3.06
CA THR A 395 -5.04 -20.06 -3.39
C THR A 395 -5.05 -21.54 -3.03
N LYS A 396 -4.22 -22.32 -3.71
CA LYS A 396 -3.92 -23.72 -3.37
C LYS A 396 -2.56 -23.85 -2.68
N ASP A 397 -1.76 -22.80 -2.73
CA ASP A 397 -0.39 -22.81 -2.27
C ASP A 397 -0.30 -22.83 -0.75
N ALA A 398 0.81 -23.37 -0.25
CA ALA A 398 1.00 -23.57 1.17
C ALA A 398 1.00 -22.25 1.94
N GLY A 399 1.45 -21.15 1.32
CA GLY A 399 1.59 -19.81 1.89
C GLY A 399 2.73 -19.72 2.90
N THR A 400 3.48 -18.62 2.85
CA THR A 400 4.70 -18.42 3.65
C THR A 400 4.39 -17.68 4.94
N THR A 401 4.93 -18.17 6.06
CA THR A 401 4.76 -17.53 7.38
C THR A 401 5.73 -16.36 7.53
N LEU A 402 5.18 -15.16 7.72
CA LEU A 402 5.91 -13.90 7.86
C LEU A 402 5.83 -13.39 9.31
N ARG A 403 6.68 -12.41 9.66
CA ARG A 403 6.66 -11.78 10.99
C ARG A 403 5.87 -10.48 10.97
N ALA A 404 5.12 -10.22 12.04
CA ALA A 404 4.46 -8.94 12.29
C ALA A 404 4.67 -8.50 13.76
N PRO A 405 4.71 -7.18 14.07
CA PRO A 405 4.75 -6.68 15.45
C PRO A 405 3.48 -7.02 16.26
N THR A 406 3.63 -7.90 17.25
CA THR A 406 2.58 -8.37 18.17
C THR A 406 2.68 -7.74 19.56
N SER A 407 1.57 -7.64 20.28
CA SER A 407 1.51 -7.09 21.65
C SER A 407 2.26 -7.94 22.67
N GLU A 408 2.38 -9.24 22.38
CA GLU A 408 2.84 -10.31 23.26
C GLU A 408 4.30 -10.74 22.99
N ALA A 409 4.77 -10.63 21.74
CA ALA A 409 6.08 -11.16 21.32
C ALA A 409 6.90 -10.22 20.42
N GLY A 410 6.40 -9.02 20.10
CA GLY A 410 7.05 -8.09 19.17
C GLY A 410 7.01 -8.62 17.74
N LEU A 411 8.01 -8.29 16.92
CA LEU A 411 8.16 -8.82 15.55
C LEU A 411 8.32 -10.36 15.56
N ALA A 412 7.21 -11.07 15.48
CA ALA A 412 7.11 -12.53 15.65
C ALA A 412 6.34 -13.19 14.50
N PRO A 413 6.57 -14.49 14.21
CA PRO A 413 5.80 -15.22 13.19
C PRO A 413 4.31 -15.21 13.52
N ALA A 414 3.54 -14.41 12.79
CA ALA A 414 2.18 -14.01 13.19
C ALA A 414 1.22 -13.73 12.02
N CYS A 415 1.71 -13.76 10.78
CA CYS A 415 0.90 -13.70 9.57
C CYS A 415 1.40 -14.69 8.52
N LYS A 416 0.57 -14.89 7.50
CA LYS A 416 0.76 -15.85 6.44
C LYS A 416 0.26 -15.23 5.14
N ASP A 417 1.16 -15.12 4.17
CA ASP A 417 0.96 -14.43 2.88
C ASP A 417 1.32 -15.37 1.71
N THR A 418 0.89 -15.02 0.51
CA THR A 418 1.30 -15.61 -0.76
C THR A 418 1.07 -14.62 -1.88
N CYS A 419 1.92 -14.59 -2.90
CA CYS A 419 1.65 -13.84 -4.13
C CYS A 419 0.94 -14.65 -5.24
N PHE A 420 0.63 -15.92 -4.98
CA PHE A 420 -0.04 -16.84 -5.92
C PHE A 420 -1.54 -16.97 -5.63
N GLY A 421 -2.22 -15.82 -5.56
CA GLY A 421 -3.67 -15.74 -5.43
C GLY A 421 -4.39 -15.65 -6.78
N ASP A 422 -5.26 -16.61 -7.05
CA ASP A 422 -6.33 -16.49 -8.04
C ASP A 422 -7.40 -15.53 -7.48
N LEU A 423 -7.79 -14.51 -8.23
CA LEU A 423 -8.74 -13.46 -7.81
C LEU A 423 -9.70 -13.12 -8.95
N ARG A 424 -10.98 -12.92 -8.61
CA ARG A 424 -11.96 -12.18 -9.42
C ARG A 424 -12.45 -10.95 -8.67
N LEU A 425 -12.47 -9.81 -9.36
CA LEU A 425 -13.01 -8.54 -8.91
C LEU A 425 -14.16 -8.13 -9.84
N ARG A 426 -15.34 -7.88 -9.28
CA ARG A 426 -16.51 -7.34 -9.96
C ARG A 426 -16.93 -6.03 -9.28
N LEU A 427 -17.21 -4.99 -10.05
CA LEU A 427 -17.62 -3.66 -9.58
C LEU A 427 -18.70 -3.12 -10.52
N TRP A 428 -19.84 -2.68 -9.98
CA TRP A 428 -20.95 -2.16 -10.77
C TRP A 428 -21.66 -0.97 -10.11
N GLU A 429 -22.38 -0.19 -10.93
CA GLU A 429 -23.30 0.85 -10.46
C GLU A 429 -24.51 0.18 -9.76
N LYS A 430 -24.85 0.61 -8.54
CA LYS A 430 -25.99 0.08 -7.76
C LYS A 430 -27.32 0.57 -8.35
N ARG A 431 -28.36 -0.26 -8.34
CA ARG A 431 -29.74 0.12 -8.70
C ARG A 431 -30.72 -0.03 -7.54
N TYR A 432 -31.77 0.78 -7.57
CA TYR A 432 -32.85 0.75 -6.56
C TYR A 432 -33.83 -0.44 -6.70
N ASP A 433 -33.75 -1.20 -7.80
CA ASP A 433 -34.56 -2.41 -8.03
C ASP A 433 -33.88 -3.70 -7.50
N GLY A 434 -32.66 -3.59 -6.96
CA GLY A 434 -31.89 -4.72 -6.44
C GLY A 434 -31.18 -5.56 -7.51
N ASN A 435 -31.22 -5.16 -8.78
CA ASN A 435 -30.48 -5.81 -9.86
C ASN A 435 -29.08 -5.19 -10.02
N GLU A 436 -28.13 -5.97 -10.56
CA GLU A 436 -26.86 -5.40 -11.03
C GLU A 436 -27.11 -4.28 -12.05
N GLY A 437 -26.44 -3.15 -11.87
CA GLY A 437 -26.53 -2.02 -12.79
C GLY A 437 -25.57 -2.13 -13.96
N LYS A 438 -24.89 -1.03 -14.27
CA LYS A 438 -23.84 -1.03 -15.28
C LYS A 438 -22.55 -1.54 -14.66
N VAL A 439 -22.02 -2.64 -15.20
CA VAL A 439 -20.70 -3.17 -14.84
C VAL A 439 -19.61 -2.16 -15.21
N ILE A 440 -18.72 -1.90 -14.26
CA ILE A 440 -17.55 -1.02 -14.39
C ILE A 440 -16.28 -1.88 -14.57
N LEU A 441 -16.18 -2.97 -13.80
CA LEU A 441 -15.16 -4.00 -13.93
C LEU A 441 -15.77 -5.39 -13.72
N ASP A 442 -15.33 -6.36 -14.52
CA ASP A 442 -15.38 -7.78 -14.20
C ASP A 442 -14.05 -8.36 -14.70
N VAL A 443 -13.10 -8.54 -13.78
CA VAL A 443 -11.67 -8.75 -14.07
C VAL A 443 -11.08 -9.86 -13.21
N THR A 444 -10.01 -10.49 -13.70
CA THR A 444 -9.35 -11.62 -13.02
C THR A 444 -7.85 -11.43 -12.90
N SER A 445 -7.23 -12.16 -11.96
CA SER A 445 -5.79 -12.17 -11.72
C SER A 445 -5.36 -13.54 -11.18
N ASN A 446 -4.09 -13.90 -11.39
CA ASN A 446 -3.40 -15.02 -10.74
C ASN A 446 -2.13 -14.55 -9.99
N MET A 447 -2.09 -13.27 -9.62
CA MET A 447 -1.00 -12.59 -8.91
C MET A 447 -1.52 -11.70 -7.76
N ALA A 448 -2.69 -12.02 -7.21
CA ALA A 448 -3.17 -11.36 -6.00
C ALA A 448 -2.29 -11.78 -4.81
N ALA A 449 -1.85 -10.81 -4.01
CA ALA A 449 -1.24 -11.10 -2.72
C ALA A 449 -2.36 -11.27 -1.67
N LEU A 450 -2.30 -12.35 -0.87
CA LEU A 450 -3.39 -12.83 -0.03
C LEU A 450 -2.88 -13.18 1.37
N GLU A 451 -3.20 -12.33 2.35
CA GLU A 451 -2.74 -12.50 3.74
C GLU A 451 -3.89 -12.84 4.70
N VAL A 452 -3.58 -13.68 5.69
CA VAL A 452 -4.26 -13.72 7.00
C VAL A 452 -3.24 -13.60 8.13
N GLY A 453 -3.61 -12.92 9.22
CA GLY A 453 -2.74 -12.75 10.37
C GLY A 453 -3.47 -12.69 11.71
N GLY A 454 -2.67 -12.75 12.77
CA GLY A 454 -3.13 -12.91 14.15
C GLY A 454 -3.75 -14.29 14.39
N GLY A 455 -4.64 -14.38 15.38
CA GLY A 455 -5.30 -15.63 15.76
C GLY A 455 -4.67 -16.33 16.96
N PRO A 456 -4.52 -17.67 16.97
CA PRO A 456 -4.73 -18.63 15.87
C PRO A 456 -6.14 -18.66 15.27
N TRP A 457 -6.23 -19.05 14.00
CA TRP A 457 -7.47 -19.15 13.22
C TRP A 457 -8.02 -20.58 13.23
N PHE A 458 -9.01 -20.86 14.07
CA PHE A 458 -9.67 -22.18 14.13
C PHE A 458 -10.89 -22.32 13.21
N ASN A 459 -11.52 -21.20 12.83
CA ASN A 459 -12.77 -21.17 12.08
C ASN A 459 -12.78 -20.01 11.09
N THR A 460 -13.55 -20.16 10.01
CA THR A 460 -13.88 -19.12 9.03
C THR A 460 -14.37 -17.85 9.72
N TRP A 461 -13.75 -16.72 9.43
CA TRP A 461 -14.18 -15.42 9.92
C TRP A 461 -15.28 -14.86 9.01
N LYS A 462 -16.53 -14.96 9.45
CA LYS A 462 -17.62 -14.15 8.91
C LYS A 462 -17.70 -12.83 9.67
N GLY A 463 -17.88 -11.72 8.96
CA GLY A 463 -17.92 -10.40 9.59
C GLY A 463 -18.50 -9.31 8.70
N LYS A 464 -18.71 -8.15 9.32
CA LYS A 464 -19.28 -6.95 8.72
C LYS A 464 -18.69 -5.72 9.40
N THR A 465 -18.44 -4.65 8.64
CA THR A 465 -18.01 -3.37 9.19
C THR A 465 -19.02 -2.86 10.20
N TYR A 466 -18.56 -2.61 11.43
CA TYR A 466 -19.33 -1.91 12.44
C TYR A 466 -18.52 -0.75 12.99
N THR A 467 -19.12 0.44 12.96
CA THR A 467 -18.56 1.67 13.53
C THR A 467 -19.72 2.41 14.21
N PRO A 468 -19.61 2.77 15.51
CA PRO A 468 -20.64 3.53 16.21
C PRO A 468 -21.02 4.82 15.49
N ASP A 469 -22.30 5.18 15.49
CA ASP A 469 -22.82 6.34 14.74
C ASP A 469 -22.12 7.67 15.12
N THR A 470 -21.67 7.81 16.36
CA THR A 470 -20.89 8.97 16.82
C THR A 470 -19.52 9.07 16.12
N ILE A 471 -18.82 7.95 15.96
CA ILE A 471 -17.54 7.88 15.24
C ILE A 471 -17.78 8.06 13.74
N LYS A 472 -18.86 7.48 13.20
CA LYS A 472 -19.27 7.65 11.80
C LYS A 472 -19.55 9.12 11.47
N GLN A 473 -20.36 9.80 12.28
CA GLN A 473 -20.65 11.23 12.14
C GLN A 473 -19.36 12.06 12.21
N ALA A 474 -18.49 11.82 13.19
CA ALA A 474 -17.21 12.50 13.31
C ALA A 474 -16.33 12.31 12.06
N LEU A 475 -16.24 11.10 11.51
CA LEU A 475 -15.45 10.81 10.31
C LEU A 475 -16.04 11.39 9.01
N THR A 476 -17.35 11.66 8.95
CA THR A 476 -17.96 12.36 7.82
C THR A 476 -17.72 13.88 7.81
N LEU A 477 -17.19 14.47 8.88
CA LEU A 477 -16.85 15.89 8.92
C LEU A 477 -15.58 16.18 8.09
N PRO A 478 -15.58 17.19 7.20
CA PRO A 478 -14.44 17.52 6.33
C PRO A 478 -13.34 18.29 7.09
N VAL A 479 -12.70 17.63 8.06
CA VAL A 479 -11.62 18.22 8.88
C VAL A 479 -10.30 18.18 8.12
N ASP A 480 -9.85 19.33 7.60
CA ASP A 480 -8.55 19.46 6.94
C ASP A 480 -7.42 19.60 7.97
N VAL A 481 -6.99 18.47 8.53
CA VAL A 481 -5.93 18.40 9.56
C VAL A 481 -4.61 18.99 9.05
N GLU A 482 -4.23 18.75 7.79
CA GLU A 482 -3.03 19.34 7.20
C GLU A 482 -3.16 20.87 7.09
N GLY A 483 -4.34 21.39 6.70
CA GLY A 483 -4.61 22.82 6.65
C GLY A 483 -4.57 23.49 8.04
N ILE A 484 -5.17 22.86 9.05
CA ILE A 484 -5.19 23.37 10.44
C ILE A 484 -3.77 23.46 11.01
N PHE A 485 -2.98 22.38 10.92
CA PHE A 485 -1.61 22.39 11.43
C PHE A 485 -0.61 23.10 10.52
N GLY A 486 -0.95 23.37 9.25
CA GLY A 486 -0.16 24.21 8.35
C GLY A 486 0.01 25.65 8.86
N LEU A 487 -0.97 26.15 9.63
CA LEU A 487 -0.89 27.45 10.30
C LEU A 487 -0.01 27.42 11.57
N VAL A 488 0.23 26.24 12.16
CA VAL A 488 0.99 26.07 13.41
C VAL A 488 1.92 24.84 13.33
N PRO A 489 2.96 24.85 12.47
CA PRO A 489 3.68 23.62 12.09
C PRO A 489 4.38 22.89 13.24
N PHE A 490 4.73 23.59 14.32
CA PHE A 490 5.34 22.99 15.52
C PHE A 490 4.36 22.15 16.37
N LEU A 491 3.04 22.32 16.17
CA LEU A 491 2.03 21.45 16.77
C LEU A 491 1.60 20.30 15.86
N LYS A 492 2.07 20.24 14.60
CA LYS A 492 1.71 19.19 13.65
C LYS A 492 2.10 17.81 14.21
N PRO A 493 1.16 16.85 14.38
CA PRO A 493 1.48 15.50 14.77
C PRO A 493 2.55 14.88 13.85
N PRO A 494 3.40 13.96 14.36
CA PRO A 494 4.39 13.28 13.54
C PRO A 494 3.72 12.45 12.43
N GLY A 495 4.35 12.37 11.27
CA GLY A 495 3.94 11.54 10.13
C GLY A 495 2.98 12.18 9.13
N LEU A 496 2.23 13.22 9.55
CA LEU A 496 1.43 14.05 8.65
C LEU A 496 2.28 14.92 7.73
#